data_AF-A0A1H8SYH2-F1
#
_entry.id   AF-A0A1H8SYH2-F1
#
_cell.length_a   1.000
_cell.length_b   1.000
_cell.length_c   1.000
_cell.angle_alpha   90.00
_cell.angle_beta   90.00
_cell.angle_gamma   90.00
#
_symmetry.space_group_name_H-M   'P 1'
#
loop_
_entity.id
_entity.type
_entity.pdbx_description
1 polymer ?
#
loop_
_entity_poly.entity_id
_entity_poly.type
_entity_poly.pdbx_seq_one_letter_code
_entity_poly.pdbx_strand_id
1 'polypeptide(L)'
;MSAIEPLMGPESYKSFVISQPLATHWRPATCEEVNCADHANGWKVRVEGLPAQMLHDARTSGRRYSELPVAEGETWLIFEAGQPCFRASQHRAPLSRPPLYLVRDGDHRGNPRGTRARLHQRPESWRDDFAEHQQTLADAQQRG
;
A
#
# COMPACT_ATOMS: atom_id res chain seq x y z
N MET A 1 17.42 12.95 -2.03
CA MET A 1 17.29 13.63 -0.72
C MET A 1 18.12 12.84 0.26
N SER A 2 19.24 13.40 0.73
CA SER A 2 20.06 12.74 1.76
C SER A 2 19.34 12.83 3.10
N ALA A 3 19.29 11.73 3.85
CA ALA A 3 18.75 11.73 5.21
C ALA A 3 19.60 12.63 6.10
N ILE A 4 18.96 13.32 7.06
CA ILE A 4 19.65 14.14 8.06
C ILE A 4 20.33 13.19 9.06
N GLU A 5 21.63 13.37 9.30
CA GLU A 5 22.37 12.55 10.27
C GLU A 5 21.80 12.77 11.68
N PRO A 6 21.54 11.72 12.47
CA PRO A 6 20.97 11.87 13.80
C PRO A 6 22.00 12.50 14.75
N LEU A 7 21.55 13.40 15.62
CA LEU A 7 22.40 14.07 16.62
C LEU A 7 22.85 13.14 17.75
N MET A 8 22.10 12.06 18.01
CA MET A 8 22.38 11.07 19.05
C MET A 8 22.63 9.68 18.44
N GLY A 9 23.05 8.72 19.26
CA GLY A 9 23.16 7.33 18.81
C GLY A 9 21.78 6.68 18.58
N PRO A 10 21.72 5.58 17.79
CA PRO A 10 20.47 4.90 17.43
C PRO A 10 19.65 4.43 18.62
N GLU A 11 20.26 4.20 19.79
CA GLU A 11 19.56 3.86 21.03
C GLU A 11 18.67 4.95 21.59
N SER A 12 18.94 6.20 21.21
CA SER A 12 18.16 7.34 21.68
C SER A 12 16.88 7.51 20.86
N TYR A 13 16.71 6.75 19.77
CA TYR A 13 15.59 6.87 18.86
C TYR A 13 14.70 5.64 18.87
N LYS A 14 13.42 5.89 18.60
CA LYS A 14 12.41 4.85 18.36
C LYS A 14 11.63 5.16 17.09
N SER A 15 11.29 4.10 16.37
CA SER A 15 10.40 4.11 15.22
C SER A 15 9.02 3.62 15.61
N PHE A 16 8.00 4.40 15.27
CA PHE A 16 6.60 4.16 15.62
C PHE A 16 5.81 3.85 14.35
N VAL A 17 5.12 2.71 14.29
CA VAL A 17 4.41 2.22 13.09
C VAL A 17 3.02 1.71 13.45
N ILE A 18 2.02 2.15 12.68
CA ILE A 18 0.70 1.52 12.64
C ILE A 18 0.65 0.65 11.40
N SER A 19 0.36 -0.64 11.55
CA SER A 19 0.44 -1.61 10.46
C SER A 19 -0.80 -2.48 10.33
N GLN A 20 -1.20 -2.78 9.09
CA GLN A 20 -2.22 -3.77 8.75
C GLN A 20 -1.64 -4.76 7.72
N PRO A 21 -0.88 -5.78 8.15
CA PRO A 21 -0.22 -6.71 7.23
C PRO A 21 -1.19 -7.42 6.29
N LEU A 22 -0.81 -7.52 5.01
CA LEU A 22 -1.61 -8.16 3.95
C LEU A 22 -2.03 -9.59 4.30
N ALA A 23 -1.16 -10.37 4.94
CA ALA A 23 -1.43 -11.77 5.28
C ALA A 23 -2.49 -11.96 6.37
N THR A 24 -2.70 -10.96 7.24
CA THR A 24 -3.54 -11.13 8.45
C THR A 24 -4.72 -10.19 8.52
N HIS A 25 -4.67 -9.04 7.85
CA HIS A 25 -5.70 -7.99 7.95
C HIS A 25 -6.56 -7.86 6.71
N TRP A 26 -6.22 -8.61 5.65
CA TRP A 26 -6.85 -8.50 4.35
C TRP A 26 -7.23 -9.89 3.83
N ARG A 27 -8.29 -9.93 3.04
CA ARG A 27 -8.67 -11.11 2.25
C ARG A 27 -8.74 -10.74 0.77
N PRO A 28 -8.63 -11.72 -0.15
CA PRO A 28 -9.05 -11.52 -1.53
C PRO A 28 -10.47 -10.96 -1.59
N ALA A 29 -10.69 -10.05 -2.54
CA ALA A 29 -11.98 -9.40 -2.74
C ALA A 29 -12.36 -9.36 -4.22
N THR A 30 -13.66 -9.32 -4.49
CA THR A 30 -14.17 -9.12 -5.85
C THR A 30 -14.03 -7.65 -6.28
N CYS A 31 -14.27 -7.37 -7.55
CA CYS A 31 -14.29 -5.99 -8.06
C CYS A 31 -15.44 -5.17 -7.44
N GLU A 32 -16.57 -5.81 -7.16
CA GLU A 32 -17.73 -5.18 -6.53
C GLU A 32 -17.44 -4.79 -5.08
N GLU A 33 -16.84 -5.69 -4.29
CA GLU A 33 -16.50 -5.44 -2.89
C GLU A 33 -15.54 -4.26 -2.68
N VAL A 34 -14.69 -3.96 -3.67
CA VAL A 34 -13.72 -2.85 -3.60
C VAL A 34 -14.15 -1.61 -4.39
N ASN A 35 -15.40 -1.57 -4.87
CA ASN A 35 -15.91 -0.48 -5.71
C ASN A 35 -14.98 -0.15 -6.89
N CYS A 36 -14.50 -1.19 -7.59
CA CYS A 36 -13.56 -1.05 -8.69
C CYS A 36 -14.19 -0.25 -9.84
N ALA A 37 -13.57 0.87 -10.22
CA ALA A 37 -14.06 1.76 -11.27
C ALA A 37 -14.15 1.05 -12.64
N ASP A 38 -13.18 0.20 -12.98
CA ASP A 38 -13.18 -0.56 -14.23
C ASP A 38 -14.36 -1.54 -14.29
N HIS A 39 -14.70 -2.17 -13.16
CA HIS A 39 -15.88 -3.04 -13.10
C HIS A 39 -17.18 -2.22 -13.16
N ALA A 40 -17.25 -1.09 -12.46
CA ALA A 40 -18.45 -0.26 -12.40
C ALA A 40 -18.77 0.41 -13.75
N ASN A 41 -17.75 0.87 -14.48
CA ASN A 41 -17.92 1.73 -15.66
C ASN A 41 -17.44 1.08 -16.96
N GLY A 42 -16.81 -0.09 -16.90
CA GLY A 42 -16.02 -0.62 -18.01
C GLY A 42 -14.68 0.11 -18.13
N TRP A 43 -13.86 -0.32 -19.08
CA TRP A 43 -12.56 0.31 -19.36
C TRP A 43 -12.19 0.12 -20.83
N LYS A 44 -11.20 0.90 -21.28
CA LYS A 44 -10.70 0.80 -22.64
C LYS A 44 -9.18 0.66 -22.64
N VAL A 45 -8.67 -0.07 -23.62
CA VAL A 45 -7.25 -0.37 -23.77
C VAL A 45 -6.86 0.00 -25.19
N ARG A 46 -5.93 0.95 -25.34
CA ARG A 46 -5.38 1.33 -26.64
C ARG A 46 -4.42 0.24 -27.11
N VAL A 47 -4.68 -0.36 -28.27
CA VAL A 47 -3.86 -1.46 -28.83
C VAL A 47 -2.45 -0.97 -29.16
N GLU A 48 -2.35 0.24 -29.70
CA GLU A 48 -1.08 0.76 -30.18
C GLU A 48 -0.21 1.30 -29.06
N GLY A 49 1.07 0.93 -29.10
CA GLY A 49 2.03 1.22 -28.04
C GLY A 49 1.97 0.27 -26.84
N LEU A 50 1.06 -0.72 -26.83
CA LEU A 50 1.10 -1.79 -25.83
C LEU A 50 2.21 -2.79 -26.12
N PRO A 51 2.92 -3.27 -25.08
CA PRO A 51 3.75 -4.47 -25.20
C PRO A 51 2.93 -5.65 -25.73
N ALA A 52 3.52 -6.46 -26.61
CA ALA A 52 2.84 -7.60 -27.23
C ALA A 52 2.21 -8.56 -26.20
N GLN A 53 2.87 -8.75 -25.05
CA GLN A 53 2.35 -9.56 -23.96
C GLN A 53 1.05 -8.99 -23.38
N MET A 54 0.98 -7.69 -23.12
CA MET A 54 -0.21 -7.06 -22.55
C MET A 54 -1.39 -7.09 -23.53
N LEU A 55 -1.11 -6.91 -24.83
CA LEU A 55 -2.13 -7.05 -25.86
C LEU A 55 -2.64 -8.50 -25.95
N HIS A 56 -1.73 -9.47 -25.87
CA HIS A 56 -2.08 -10.88 -25.83
C HIS A 56 -2.97 -11.17 -24.62
N ASP A 57 -2.55 -10.78 -23.41
CA ASP A 57 -3.29 -10.97 -22.17
C ASP A 57 -4.68 -10.33 -22.23
N ALA A 58 -4.79 -9.13 -22.81
CA ALA A 58 -6.08 -8.46 -22.98
C ALA A 58 -7.03 -9.28 -23.86
N ARG A 59 -6.53 -9.79 -25.00
CA ARG A 59 -7.32 -10.57 -25.98
C ARG A 59 -7.64 -11.99 -25.51
N THR A 60 -6.80 -12.60 -24.68
CA THR A 60 -6.97 -13.98 -24.17
C THR A 60 -7.52 -14.06 -22.75
N SER A 61 -7.84 -12.91 -22.14
CA SER A 61 -8.37 -12.83 -20.77
C SER A 61 -9.72 -13.54 -20.52
N GLY A 62 -10.39 -14.02 -21.57
CA GLY A 62 -11.74 -14.57 -21.49
C GLY A 62 -12.83 -13.53 -21.21
N ARG A 63 -12.47 -12.24 -21.24
CA ARG A 63 -13.39 -11.11 -21.08
C ARG A 63 -14.05 -10.75 -22.40
N ARG A 64 -15.30 -10.31 -22.34
CA ARG A 64 -15.98 -9.76 -23.51
C ARG A 64 -15.43 -8.37 -23.79
N TYR A 65 -15.00 -8.15 -25.02
CA TYR A 65 -14.59 -6.84 -25.52
C TYR A 65 -15.08 -6.64 -26.94
N SER A 66 -15.16 -5.38 -27.35
CA SER A 66 -15.31 -4.98 -28.75
C SER A 66 -14.06 -4.21 -29.20
N GLU A 67 -13.70 -4.35 -30.48
CA GLU A 67 -12.66 -3.52 -31.08
C GLU A 67 -13.31 -2.27 -31.69
N LEU A 68 -12.80 -1.09 -31.36
CA LEU A 68 -13.21 0.18 -31.92
C LEU A 68 -12.01 0.80 -32.67
N PRO A 69 -12.01 0.80 -34.01
CA PRO A 69 -11.08 1.62 -34.77
C PRO A 69 -11.47 3.09 -34.62
N VAL A 70 -10.53 3.94 -34.18
CA VAL A 70 -10.75 5.37 -33.92
C VAL A 70 -10.11 6.24 -34.99
N ALA A 71 -8.96 5.82 -35.52
CA ALA A 71 -8.27 6.45 -36.64
C ALA A 71 -7.42 5.42 -37.39
N GLU A 72 -6.76 5.83 -38.48
CA GLU A 72 -5.80 4.98 -39.18
C GLU A 72 -4.67 4.56 -38.22
N GLY A 73 -4.54 3.26 -38.00
CA GLY A 73 -3.58 2.71 -37.05
C GLY A 73 -3.89 3.02 -35.59
N GLU A 74 -5.14 3.34 -35.22
CA GLU A 74 -5.55 3.47 -33.83
C GLU A 74 -6.80 2.65 -33.51
N THR A 75 -6.65 1.70 -32.59
CA THR A 75 -7.66 0.71 -32.22
C THR A 75 -7.75 0.63 -30.71
N TRP A 76 -8.98 0.65 -30.19
CA TRP A 76 -9.26 0.50 -28.78
C TRP A 76 -10.03 -0.80 -28.53
N LEU A 77 -9.58 -1.58 -27.55
CA LEU A 77 -10.37 -2.67 -26.99
C LEU A 77 -11.27 -2.08 -25.90
N ILE A 78 -12.59 -2.23 -26.04
CA ILE A 78 -13.58 -1.72 -25.09
C ILE A 78 -14.15 -2.89 -24.31
N PHE A 79 -13.97 -2.84 -22.98
CA PHE A 79 -14.49 -3.83 -22.05
C PHE A 79 -15.71 -3.25 -21.32
N GLU A 80 -16.82 -3.98 -21.37
CA GLU A 80 -18.07 -3.55 -20.74
C GLU A 80 -18.02 -3.62 -19.22
N ALA A 81 -18.83 -2.78 -18.57
CA ALA A 81 -19.07 -2.82 -17.13
C ALA A 81 -19.63 -4.19 -16.66
N GLY A 82 -19.45 -4.49 -15.39
CA GLY A 82 -19.89 -5.73 -14.74
C GLY A 82 -18.95 -6.91 -14.92
N GLN A 83 -17.85 -6.75 -15.66
CA GLN A 83 -16.83 -7.78 -15.82
C GLN A 83 -15.70 -7.56 -14.81
N PRO A 84 -15.05 -8.63 -14.29
CA PRO A 84 -13.88 -8.45 -13.45
C PRO A 84 -12.77 -7.69 -14.21
N CYS A 85 -12.04 -6.79 -13.55
CA CYS A 85 -10.96 -6.05 -14.21
C CYS A 85 -9.69 -6.91 -14.37
N PHE A 86 -8.66 -6.41 -15.07
CA PHE A 86 -7.38 -7.13 -15.18
C PHE A 86 -6.63 -7.29 -13.85
N ARG A 87 -6.91 -6.43 -12.87
CA ARG A 87 -6.30 -6.46 -11.53
C ARG A 87 -7.17 -7.15 -10.48
N ALA A 88 -8.20 -7.89 -10.91
CA ALA A 88 -9.15 -8.53 -9.99
C ALA A 88 -8.45 -9.43 -8.95
N SER A 89 -7.38 -10.13 -9.32
CA SER A 89 -6.60 -10.98 -8.40
C SER A 89 -5.81 -10.20 -7.34
N GLN A 90 -5.64 -8.89 -7.51
CA GLN A 90 -4.95 -7.99 -6.59
C GLN A 90 -5.92 -7.28 -5.64
N HIS A 91 -7.23 -7.33 -5.88
CA HIS A 91 -8.21 -6.70 -5.03
C HIS A 91 -8.24 -7.33 -3.64
N ARG A 92 -8.30 -6.49 -2.62
CA ARG A 92 -8.30 -6.89 -1.22
C ARG A 92 -9.34 -6.09 -0.46
N ALA A 93 -10.02 -6.75 0.47
CA ALA A 93 -10.94 -6.12 1.42
C ALA A 93 -10.41 -6.30 2.84
N PRO A 94 -10.58 -5.29 3.72
CA PRO A 94 -10.15 -5.39 5.10
C PRO A 94 -11.02 -6.39 5.88
N LEU A 95 -10.41 -7.17 6.78
CA LEU A 95 -11.10 -8.11 7.68
C LEU A 95 -11.65 -7.44 8.95
N SER A 96 -11.73 -6.11 8.98
CA SER A 96 -12.13 -5.32 10.16
C SER A 96 -11.34 -5.65 11.43
N ARG A 97 -10.09 -6.11 11.28
CA ARG A 97 -9.19 -6.40 12.40
C ARG A 97 -8.50 -5.12 12.88
N PRO A 98 -8.33 -4.93 14.20
CA PRO A 98 -7.56 -3.82 14.73
C PRO A 98 -6.14 -3.80 14.14
N PRO A 99 -5.60 -2.61 13.80
CA PRO A 99 -4.22 -2.51 13.33
C PRO A 99 -3.23 -2.88 14.45
N LEU A 100 -2.01 -3.19 14.05
CA LEU A 100 -0.90 -3.42 14.96
C LEU A 100 -0.20 -2.10 15.26
N TYR A 101 -0.08 -1.76 16.55
CA TYR A 101 0.59 -0.56 17.04
C TYR A 101 2.02 -0.90 17.50
N LEU A 102 2.98 -0.77 16.61
CA LEU A 102 4.35 -1.24 16.81
C LEU A 102 5.30 -0.09 17.17
N VAL A 103 6.26 -0.40 18.04
CA VAL A 103 7.39 0.47 18.38
C VAL A 103 8.66 -0.36 18.27
N ARG A 104 9.67 0.19 17.59
CA ARG A 104 10.98 -0.43 17.40
C ARG A 104 12.05 0.55 17.86
N ASP A 105 13.09 0.08 18.51
CA ASP A 105 14.24 0.95 18.79
C ASP A 105 15.05 1.16 17.51
N GLY A 106 15.81 2.24 17.49
CA GLY A 106 16.64 2.64 16.36
C GLY A 106 16.11 3.85 15.61
N ASP A 107 16.97 4.37 14.74
CA ASP A 107 16.72 5.55 13.92
C ASP A 107 16.36 5.15 12.47
N HIS A 108 16.50 6.09 11.53
CA HIS A 108 16.21 5.84 10.11
C HIS A 108 17.09 4.74 9.48
N ARG A 109 18.19 4.33 10.14
CA ARG A 109 19.06 3.22 9.76
C ARG A 109 18.48 1.85 10.17
N GLY A 110 17.32 1.83 10.81
CA GLY A 110 16.60 0.62 11.22
C GLY A 110 16.86 0.27 12.68
N ASN A 111 16.85 -1.02 13.02
CA ASN A 111 17.10 -1.50 14.37
C ASN A 111 18.46 -2.22 14.45
N PRO A 112 19.58 -1.48 14.53
CA PRO A 112 20.92 -2.08 14.56
C PRO A 112 21.17 -2.95 15.80
N ARG A 113 20.33 -2.85 16.83
CA ARG A 113 20.44 -3.61 18.08
C ARG A 113 19.60 -4.90 18.08
N GLY A 114 18.80 -5.14 17.05
CA GLY A 114 17.96 -6.34 16.95
C GLY A 114 16.93 -6.47 18.08
N THR A 115 16.57 -5.36 18.74
CA THR A 115 15.61 -5.40 19.84
C THR A 115 14.23 -5.82 19.37
N ARG A 116 13.51 -6.56 20.21
CA ARG A 116 12.17 -7.02 19.86
C ARG A 116 11.22 -5.82 19.78
N ALA A 117 10.50 -5.71 18.68
CA ALA A 117 9.45 -4.71 18.54
C ALA A 117 8.41 -4.86 19.66
N ARG A 118 8.07 -3.75 20.31
CA ARG A 118 6.97 -3.70 21.26
C ARG A 118 5.65 -3.51 20.50
N LEU A 119 4.64 -4.30 20.87
CA LEU A 119 3.28 -4.18 20.36
C LEU A 119 2.39 -3.60 21.45
N HIS A 120 1.78 -2.47 21.17
CA HIS A 120 0.72 -1.89 22.02
C HIS A 120 -0.63 -2.52 21.64
N GLN A 121 -1.43 -2.83 22.66
CA GLN A 121 -2.77 -3.40 22.49
C GLN A 121 -3.83 -2.33 22.17
N ARG A 122 -3.52 -1.05 22.45
CA ARG A 122 -4.44 0.08 22.33
C ARG A 122 -3.77 1.28 21.66
N PRO A 123 -4.50 2.04 20.83
CA PRO A 123 -3.96 3.24 20.17
C PRO A 123 -3.53 4.32 21.16
N GLU A 124 -4.24 4.48 22.28
CA GLU A 124 -3.94 5.51 23.28
C GLU A 124 -2.57 5.28 23.90
N SER A 125 -2.28 4.03 24.31
CA SER A 125 -0.99 3.67 24.90
C SER A 125 0.18 3.86 23.93
N TRP A 126 -0.05 3.63 22.63
CA TRP A 126 0.95 3.91 21.59
C TRP A 126 1.19 5.42 21.41
N ARG A 127 0.12 6.22 21.42
CA ARG A 127 0.21 7.69 21.28
C ARG A 127 0.92 8.31 22.47
N ASP A 128 0.59 7.87 23.68
CA ASP A 128 1.17 8.41 24.91
C ASP A 128 2.69 8.10 24.95
N ASP A 129 3.10 6.89 24.58
CA ASP A 129 4.51 6.49 24.43
C ASP A 129 5.25 7.28 23.33
N PHE A 130 4.58 7.57 22.22
CA PHE A 130 5.12 8.46 21.19
C PHE A 130 5.36 9.88 21.74
N ALA A 131 4.36 10.44 22.43
CA ALA A 131 4.44 11.78 22.98
C ALA A 131 5.54 11.91 24.05
N GLU A 132 5.63 10.94 24.97
CA GLU A 132 6.68 10.88 26.00
C GLU A 132 8.07 10.77 25.37
N HIS A 133 8.22 9.97 24.32
CA HIS A 133 9.48 9.86 23.60
C HIS A 133 9.88 11.17 22.91
N GLN A 134 8.94 11.85 22.24
CA GLN A 134 9.19 13.16 21.62
C GLN A 134 9.64 14.20 22.64
N GLN A 135 9.00 14.24 23.82
CA GLN A 135 9.41 15.15 24.89
C GLN A 135 10.81 14.82 25.39
N THR A 136 11.15 13.54 25.56
CA THR A 136 12.49 13.10 25.98
C THR A 136 13.56 13.56 24.99
N LEU A 137 13.30 13.44 23.68
CA LEU A 137 14.21 13.92 22.63
C LEU A 137 14.38 15.44 22.68
N ALA A 138 13.28 16.18 22.85
CA ALA A 138 13.32 17.63 22.95
C ALA A 138 14.12 18.11 24.18
N ASP A 139 13.88 17.47 25.33
CA ASP A 139 14.62 17.75 26.57
C ASP A 139 16.11 17.45 26.43
N ALA A 140 16.47 16.34 25.76
CA ALA A 140 17.85 15.99 25.49
C ALA A 140 18.54 17.03 24.58
N GLN A 141 17.87 17.47 23.52
CA GLN A 141 18.38 18.51 22.62
C GLN A 141 18.59 19.85 23.32
N GLN A 142 17.73 20.22 24.27
CA GLN A 142 17.89 21.46 25.05
C GLN A 142 19.07 21.42 26.02
N ARG A 143 19.48 20.22 26.48
CA ARG A 143 20.55 20.06 27.48
C ARG A 143 21.96 20.01 26.89
N GLY A 144 22.08 19.80 25.57
CA GLY A 144 23.36 19.71 24.86
C GLY A 144 23.88 18.28 24.81
#